data_AF-A0AAJ2H3A0-F1
#
_entry.id   AF-A0AAJ2H3A0-F1
#
_cell.length_a   1.000
_cell.length_b   1.000
_cell.length_c   1.000
_cell.angle_alpha   90.00
_cell.angle_beta   90.00
_cell.angle_gamma   90.00
#
_symmetry.space_group_name_H-M   'P 1'
#
loop_
_entity.id
_entity.type
_entity.pdbx_description
1 polymer ?
#
loop_
_entity_poly.entity_id
_entity_poly.type
_entity_poly.pdbx_seq_one_letter_code
_entity_poly.pdbx_strand_id
1 'polypeptide(L)'
;KDVNELQLPHASFDRVVSVEMFEHVRNYQHLFANIAGWLKDDGLLWCHIFCHRFLHYPFEVNNNKDWMSQYFFTGGLMPAVSTFLNFQQHLTIQDQWQWSGEHYQHTANAWLYNMDANKTRLKPLFKATYGKEAAVW
;
A
#
# COMPACT_ATOMS: atom_id res chain seq x y z
N LYS A 1 4.95 5.66 -14.24
CA LYS A 1 5.52 4.44 -14.88
C LYS A 1 5.31 3.29 -13.91
N ASP A 2 5.08 2.07 -14.40
CA ASP A 2 4.92 0.88 -13.55
C ASP A 2 6.21 0.62 -12.77
N VAL A 3 6.11 0.34 -11.48
CA VAL A 3 7.25 0.08 -10.59
C VAL A 3 7.96 -1.25 -10.94
N ASN A 4 7.26 -2.20 -11.54
CA ASN A 4 7.83 -3.47 -11.98
C ASN A 4 8.85 -3.30 -13.11
N GLU A 5 8.73 -2.24 -13.90
CA GLU A 5 9.59 -1.95 -15.05
C GLU A 5 10.36 -0.63 -14.89
N LEU A 6 10.19 0.04 -13.75
CA LEU A 6 10.78 1.35 -13.51
C LEU A 6 12.31 1.23 -13.50
N GLN A 7 12.95 2.05 -14.33
CA GLN A 7 14.40 2.22 -14.35
C GLN A 7 14.71 3.69 -14.10
N LEU A 8 15.57 3.94 -13.14
CA LEU A 8 16.07 5.26 -12.78
C LEU A 8 17.60 5.25 -12.80
N PRO A 9 18.25 6.42 -12.99
CA PRO A 9 19.70 6.46 -12.98
C PRO A 9 20.27 6.04 -11.62
N HIS A 10 21.44 5.42 -11.65
CA HIS A 10 22.13 4.97 -10.44
C HIS A 10 22.56 6.15 -9.55
N ALA A 11 22.67 5.90 -8.25
CA ALA A 11 23.23 6.84 -7.27
C ALA A 11 22.70 8.28 -7.36
N SER A 12 21.39 8.42 -7.64
CA SER A 12 20.78 9.72 -7.95
C SER A 12 19.96 10.28 -6.80
N PHE A 13 19.57 9.45 -5.83
CA PHE A 13 18.67 9.85 -4.75
C PHE A 13 19.34 9.69 -3.39
N ASP A 14 19.25 10.72 -2.57
CA ASP A 14 19.61 10.63 -1.16
C ASP A 14 18.52 9.87 -0.37
N ARG A 15 17.25 10.01 -0.76
CA ARG A 15 16.12 9.38 -0.07
C ARG A 15 15.13 8.83 -1.09
N VAL A 16 14.63 7.63 -0.82
CA VAL A 16 13.46 7.07 -1.48
C VAL A 16 12.38 6.91 -0.42
N VAL A 17 11.16 7.34 -0.74
CA VAL A 17 10.02 7.28 0.18
C VAL A 17 8.90 6.52 -0.52
N SER A 18 8.35 5.53 0.17
CA SER A 18 7.18 4.79 -0.28
C SER A 18 6.12 4.79 0.80
N VAL A 19 4.88 5.08 0.42
CA VAL A 19 3.71 5.11 1.31
C VAL A 19 2.64 4.21 0.69
N GLU A 20 2.28 3.14 1.39
CA GLU A 20 1.14 2.26 1.06
C GLU A 20 1.19 1.73 -0.38
N MET A 21 2.38 1.34 -0.85
CA MET A 21 2.61 0.85 -2.22
C MET A 21 3.12 -0.58 -2.25
N PHE A 22 3.93 -0.99 -1.27
CA PHE A 22 4.58 -2.31 -1.28
C PHE A 22 3.58 -3.45 -1.12
N GLU A 23 2.40 -3.21 -0.57
CA GLU A 23 1.27 -4.14 -0.47
C GLU A 23 0.77 -4.60 -1.84
N HIS A 24 1.11 -3.86 -2.90
CA HIS A 24 0.82 -4.19 -4.29
C HIS A 24 2.00 -4.86 -5.02
N VAL A 25 3.14 -5.07 -4.34
CA VAL A 25 4.35 -5.68 -4.89
C VAL A 25 4.49 -7.11 -4.38
N ARG A 26 4.90 -8.02 -5.28
CA ARG A 26 5.18 -9.42 -4.92
C ARG A 26 6.68 -9.70 -4.76
N ASN A 27 7.51 -9.14 -5.64
CA ASN A 27 8.95 -9.40 -5.67
C ASN A 27 9.74 -8.31 -4.95
N TYR A 28 9.71 -8.33 -3.62
CA TYR A 28 10.40 -7.36 -2.78
C TYR A 28 11.91 -7.36 -2.98
N GLN A 29 12.50 -8.54 -3.14
CA GLN A 29 13.95 -8.68 -3.31
C GLN A 29 14.44 -7.93 -4.56
N HIS A 30 13.73 -8.10 -5.68
CA HIS A 30 14.06 -7.40 -6.92
C HIS A 30 13.85 -5.89 -6.78
N LEU A 31 12.74 -5.46 -6.19
CA LEU A 31 12.47 -4.03 -6.00
C LEU A 31 13.49 -3.37 -5.05
N PHE A 32 13.88 -4.03 -3.95
CA PHE A 32 14.93 -3.53 -3.06
C PHE A 32 16.29 -3.48 -3.75
N ALA A 33 16.61 -4.41 -4.66
CA ALA A 33 17.82 -4.33 -5.47
C ALA A 33 17.82 -3.09 -6.37
N ASN A 34 16.70 -2.81 -7.03
CA ASN A 34 16.55 -1.63 -7.88
C ASN A 34 16.67 -0.34 -7.06
N ILE A 35 15.96 -0.25 -5.93
CA ILE A 35 16.02 0.91 -5.03
C ILE A 35 17.44 1.14 -4.50
N ALA A 36 18.14 0.08 -4.09
CA ALA A 36 19.53 0.18 -3.66
C ALA A 36 20.43 0.75 -4.77
N GLY A 37 20.20 0.36 -6.03
CA GLY A 37 20.92 0.92 -7.17
C GLY A 37 20.64 2.40 -7.43
N TRP A 38 19.43 2.89 -7.12
CA TRP A 38 19.03 4.29 -7.30
C TRP A 38 19.54 5.21 -6.18
N LEU A 39 19.76 4.65 -4.99
CA LEU A 39 20.27 5.36 -3.83
C LEU A 39 21.77 5.67 -3.96
N LYS A 40 22.18 6.82 -3.42
CA LYS A 40 23.60 7.12 -3.14
C LYS A 40 24.10 6.28 -1.95
N ASP A 41 25.41 6.27 -1.71
CA ASP A 41 26.05 5.46 -0.66
C ASP A 41 25.43 5.64 0.74
N ASP A 42 25.13 6.89 1.13
CA ASP A 42 24.45 7.22 2.41
C ASP A 42 22.92 7.40 2.25
N GLY A 43 22.38 6.82 1.19
CA GLY A 43 20.98 6.91 0.82
C GLY A 43 20.10 6.04 1.71
N LEU A 44 18.86 6.48 1.96
CA LEU A 44 17.91 5.71 2.78
C LEU A 44 16.58 5.52 2.06
N LEU A 45 16.04 4.32 2.20
CA LEU A 45 14.63 4.01 1.91
C LEU A 45 13.81 4.17 3.19
N TRP A 46 12.74 4.94 3.12
CA TRP A 46 11.67 4.89 4.11
C TRP A 46 10.42 4.28 3.48
N CYS A 47 9.85 3.27 4.14
CA CYS A 47 8.69 2.54 3.65
C CYS A 47 7.60 2.46 4.73
N HIS A 48 6.42 2.97 4.41
CA HIS A 48 5.21 2.78 5.19
C HIS A 48 4.28 1.82 4.47
N ILE A 49 3.82 0.79 5.20
CA ILE A 49 2.92 -0.25 4.70
C ILE A 49 1.83 -0.54 5.73
N PHE A 50 0.66 -0.92 5.25
CA PHE A 50 -0.26 -1.76 6.00
C PHE A 50 0.35 -3.14 6.19
N CYS A 51 0.19 -3.65 7.41
CA CYS A 51 0.60 -5.00 7.72
C CYS A 51 -0.34 -5.62 8.75
N HIS A 52 -0.44 -6.95 8.69
CA HIS A 52 -0.96 -7.72 9.79
C HIS A 52 0.14 -7.91 10.83
N ARG A 53 -0.23 -7.93 12.11
CA ARG A 53 0.74 -8.06 13.20
C ARG A 53 1.61 -9.33 13.09
N PHE A 54 1.05 -10.40 12.54
CA PHE A 54 1.69 -11.73 12.54
C PHE A 54 1.70 -12.49 11.21
N LEU A 55 0.80 -12.15 10.28
CA LEU A 55 0.49 -13.05 9.17
C LEU A 55 0.83 -12.36 7.85
N HIS A 56 1.40 -13.12 6.93
CA HIS A 56 1.64 -12.68 5.57
C HIS A 56 0.74 -13.52 4.66
N TYR A 57 -0.16 -12.87 3.92
CA TYR A 57 -1.08 -13.60 3.04
C TYR A 57 -1.49 -12.78 1.81
N PRO A 58 -1.74 -13.42 0.66
CA PRO A 58 -2.32 -12.76 -0.50
C PRO A 58 -3.80 -12.47 -0.25
N PHE A 59 -4.29 -11.39 -0.85
CA PHE A 59 -5.73 -11.14 -0.95
C PHE A 59 -6.28 -11.87 -2.18
N GLU A 60 -6.88 -13.04 -1.91
CA GLU A 60 -7.53 -13.89 -2.91
C GLU A 60 -9.05 -13.77 -2.78
N VAL A 61 -9.74 -13.80 -3.92
CA VAL A 61 -11.21 -13.84 -3.99
C VAL A 61 -11.60 -15.30 -4.25
N ASN A 62 -11.81 -16.06 -3.18
CA ASN A 62 -12.17 -17.47 -3.26
C ASN A 62 -13.69 -17.64 -3.21
N ASN A 63 -14.41 -16.75 -2.54
CA ASN A 63 -15.87 -16.71 -2.51
C ASN A 63 -16.41 -15.29 -2.23
N ASN A 64 -17.74 -15.14 -2.29
CA ASN A 64 -18.43 -13.86 -2.14
C ASN A 64 -18.31 -13.22 -0.74
N LYS A 65 -17.72 -13.90 0.25
CA LYS A 65 -17.43 -13.34 1.58
C LYS A 65 -16.08 -12.63 1.64
N ASP A 66 -15.24 -12.78 0.61
CA ASP A 66 -13.93 -12.14 0.52
C ASP A 66 -14.04 -10.68 0.07
N TRP A 67 -14.97 -9.94 0.67
CA TRP A 67 -15.31 -8.56 0.30
C TRP A 67 -14.07 -7.63 0.34
N MET A 68 -13.23 -7.74 1.38
CA MET A 68 -12.01 -6.94 1.45
C MET A 68 -11.04 -7.25 0.30
N SER A 69 -10.87 -8.53 -0.06
CA SER A 69 -10.09 -8.93 -1.23
C SER A 69 -10.72 -8.46 -2.53
N GLN A 70 -12.05 -8.46 -2.64
CA GLN A 70 -12.77 -8.13 -3.87
C GLN A 70 -12.83 -6.62 -4.16
N TYR A 71 -12.92 -5.78 -3.13
CA TYR A 71 -13.17 -4.34 -3.32
C TYR A 71 -12.01 -3.44 -2.90
N PHE A 72 -11.09 -3.92 -2.06
CA PHE A 72 -10.07 -3.06 -1.46
C PHE A 72 -8.64 -3.47 -1.82
N PHE A 73 -8.34 -4.77 -1.82
CA PHE A 73 -6.97 -5.27 -2.00
C PHE A 73 -6.85 -6.32 -3.11
N THR A 74 -7.67 -6.26 -4.16
CA THR A 74 -7.68 -7.28 -5.21
C THR A 74 -6.31 -7.46 -5.82
N GLY A 75 -5.79 -8.70 -5.76
CA GLY A 75 -4.47 -9.04 -6.29
C GLY A 75 -3.30 -8.51 -5.45
N GLY A 76 -3.56 -7.86 -4.32
CA GLY A 76 -2.56 -7.38 -3.37
C GLY A 76 -2.14 -8.44 -2.35
N LEU A 77 -1.37 -8.00 -1.37
CA LEU A 77 -0.88 -8.79 -0.25
C LEU A 77 -1.00 -8.00 1.04
N MET A 78 -1.30 -8.70 2.13
CA MET A 78 -1.12 -8.20 3.47
C MET A 78 0.22 -8.71 4.02
N PRO A 79 1.28 -7.89 4.08
CA PRO A 79 2.52 -8.26 4.73
C PRO A 79 2.31 -8.51 6.22
N ALA A 80 3.14 -9.36 6.82
CA ALA A 80 3.38 -9.34 8.26
C ALA A 80 4.35 -8.22 8.63
N VAL A 81 4.32 -7.75 9.88
CA VAL A 81 5.35 -6.87 10.47
C VAL A 81 6.78 -7.39 10.24
N SER A 82 6.96 -8.72 10.25
CA SER A 82 8.27 -9.37 10.06
C SER A 82 8.65 -9.58 8.59
N THR A 83 7.81 -9.25 7.62
CA THR A 83 8.02 -9.62 6.20
C THR A 83 9.38 -9.17 5.69
N PHE A 84 9.70 -7.88 5.84
CA PHE A 84 10.93 -7.30 5.28
C PHE A 84 12.21 -7.72 6.01
N LEU A 85 12.13 -8.26 7.22
CA LEU A 85 13.30 -8.84 7.90
C LEU A 85 13.93 -9.99 7.11
N ASN A 86 13.14 -10.64 6.24
CA ASN A 86 13.57 -11.72 5.36
C ASN A 86 14.16 -11.25 4.02
N PHE A 87 14.21 -9.93 3.76
CA PHE A 87 14.61 -9.36 2.48
C PHE A 87 15.73 -8.31 2.62
N GLN A 88 16.79 -8.64 3.35
CA GLN A 88 17.87 -7.70 3.67
C GLN A 88 19.15 -7.87 2.83
N GLN A 89 19.04 -8.46 1.64
CA GLN A 89 20.22 -8.72 0.78
C GLN A 89 20.83 -7.43 0.21
N HIS A 90 19.99 -6.44 -0.13
CA HIS A 90 20.42 -5.20 -0.80
C HIS A 90 20.24 -3.94 0.06
N LEU A 91 19.36 -4.01 1.06
CA LEU A 91 19.09 -2.94 2.02
C LEU A 91 19.00 -3.58 3.40
N THR A 92 19.53 -2.90 4.42
CA THR A 92 19.46 -3.37 5.81
C THR A 92 18.50 -2.47 6.59
N ILE A 93 17.62 -3.08 7.39
CA ILE A 93 16.70 -2.32 8.23
C ILE A 93 17.49 -1.68 9.37
N GLN A 94 17.52 -0.35 9.39
CA GLN A 94 18.14 0.42 10.46
C GLN A 94 17.17 0.59 11.64
N ASP A 95 15.92 0.96 11.34
CA ASP A 95 14.90 1.25 12.33
C ASP A 95 13.54 0.70 11.86
N GLN A 96 12.74 0.23 12.81
CA GLN A 96 11.40 -0.29 12.55
C GLN A 96 10.42 0.16 13.64
N TRP A 97 9.26 0.65 13.21
CA TRP A 97 8.19 1.11 14.08
C TRP A 97 6.87 0.44 13.70
N GLN A 98 5.93 0.44 14.65
CA GLN A 98 4.57 -0.06 14.46
C GLN A 98 3.61 0.96 15.04
N TRP A 99 2.52 1.20 14.31
CA TRP A 99 1.43 2.07 14.74
C TRP A 99 0.17 1.24 14.92
N SER A 100 -0.65 1.60 15.91
CA SER A 100 -1.95 0.95 16.13
C SER A 100 -2.81 1.08 14.88
N GLY A 101 -3.51 0.00 14.51
CA GLY A 101 -4.52 0.04 13.45
C GLY A 101 -5.66 1.02 13.75
N GLU A 102 -5.82 1.43 15.02
CA GLU A 102 -6.77 2.47 15.43
C GLU A 102 -6.52 3.81 14.72
N HIS A 103 -5.26 4.14 14.39
CA HIS A 103 -4.98 5.36 13.62
C HIS A 103 -5.66 5.32 12.25
N TYR A 104 -5.55 4.20 11.53
CA TYR A 104 -6.21 4.06 10.24
C TYR A 104 -7.73 3.92 10.38
N GLN A 105 -8.21 3.28 11.45
CA GLN A 105 -9.64 3.25 11.80
C GLN A 105 -10.20 4.67 11.93
N HIS A 106 -9.49 5.57 12.62
CA HIS A 106 -9.91 6.97 12.75
C HIS A 106 -9.94 7.69 11.40
N THR A 107 -8.93 7.47 10.54
CA THR A 107 -8.91 8.01 9.18
C THR A 107 -10.10 7.52 8.36
N ALA A 108 -10.36 6.21 8.34
CA ALA A 108 -11.48 5.62 7.59
C ALA A 108 -12.84 6.13 8.08
N ASN A 109 -13.03 6.25 9.40
CA ASN A 109 -14.25 6.81 9.98
C ASN A 109 -14.42 8.30 9.65
N ALA A 110 -13.33 9.08 9.62
CA ALA A 110 -13.37 10.48 9.22
C ALA A 110 -13.76 10.63 7.74
N TRP A 111 -13.24 9.76 6.86
CA TRP A 111 -13.64 9.73 5.45
C TRP A 111 -15.12 9.38 5.29
N LEU A 112 -15.61 8.36 5.99
CA LEU A 112 -17.02 7.98 5.97
C LEU A 112 -17.91 9.13 6.44
N TYR A 113 -17.59 9.74 7.59
CA TYR A 113 -18.32 10.89 8.11
C TYR A 113 -18.35 12.05 7.11
N ASN A 114 -17.22 12.37 6.49
CA ASN A 114 -17.15 13.46 5.51
C ASN A 114 -17.97 13.15 4.25
N MET A 115 -17.97 11.89 3.80
CA MET A 115 -18.78 11.43 2.68
C MET A 115 -20.28 11.57 2.98
N ASP A 116 -20.72 11.11 4.16
CA ASP A 116 -22.11 11.22 4.60
C ASP A 116 -22.57 12.67 4.74
N ALA A 117 -21.75 13.52 5.37
CA ALA A 117 -22.05 14.94 5.54
C ALA A 117 -22.18 15.68 4.19
N ASN A 118 -21.48 15.23 3.15
CA ASN A 118 -21.47 15.84 1.82
C ASN A 118 -22.31 15.06 0.79
N LYS A 119 -23.15 14.12 1.22
CA LYS A 119 -23.87 13.18 0.35
C LYS A 119 -24.65 13.85 -0.79
N THR A 120 -25.33 14.97 -0.52
CA THR A 120 -26.09 15.71 -1.55
C THR A 120 -25.22 16.21 -2.68
N ARG A 121 -23.97 16.62 -2.38
CA ARG A 121 -22.99 17.08 -3.36
C ARG A 121 -22.32 15.92 -4.09
N LEU A 122 -22.11 14.79 -3.41
CA LEU A 122 -21.42 13.63 -3.98
C LEU A 122 -22.31 12.75 -4.87
N LYS A 123 -23.61 12.62 -4.55
CA LYS A 123 -24.54 11.77 -5.32
C LYS A 123 -24.53 12.02 -6.84
N PRO A 124 -24.58 13.28 -7.34
CA PRO A 124 -24.49 13.53 -8.78
C PRO A 124 -23.16 13.06 -9.38
N LEU A 125 -22.06 13.19 -8.65
CA LEU A 125 -20.73 12.74 -9.09
C LEU A 125 -20.68 11.21 -9.18
N PHE A 126 -21.16 10.50 -8.15
CA PHE A 126 -21.25 9.04 -8.19
C PHE A 126 -22.12 8.55 -9.34
N LYS A 127 -23.26 9.22 -9.61
CA LYS A 127 -24.11 8.89 -10.76
C LYS A 127 -23.40 9.11 -12.10
N ALA A 128 -22.63 10.18 -12.23
CA ALA A 128 -21.85 10.46 -13.44
C ALA A 128 -20.73 9.43 -13.66
N THR A 129 -20.05 9.00 -12.60
CA THR A 129 -18.93 8.06 -12.68
C THR A 129 -19.37 6.60 -12.80
N TYR A 130 -20.34 6.17 -11.98
CA TYR A 130 -20.73 4.76 -11.81
C TYR A 130 -22.10 4.41 -12.40
N GLY A 131 -22.85 5.38 -12.93
CA GLY A 131 -24.12 5.14 -13.60
C GLY A 131 -25.15 4.43 -12.71
N LYS A 132 -25.60 3.24 -13.13
CA LYS A 132 -26.61 2.43 -12.41
C LYS A 132 -26.07 1.86 -11.08
N GLU A 133 -24.75 1.71 -10.97
CA GLU A 133 -24.10 1.19 -9.76
C GLU A 133 -23.91 2.27 -8.70
N ALA A 134 -24.17 3.54 -9.01
CA ALA A 134 -23.98 4.65 -8.08
C ALA A 134 -24.80 4.51 -6.77
N ALA A 135 -25.85 3.69 -6.75
CA ALA A 135 -26.67 3.46 -5.57
C ALA A 135 -25.97 2.65 -4.46
N VAL A 136 -24.83 2.00 -4.75
CA VAL A 136 -24.05 1.30 -3.72
C VAL A 136 -23.23 2.25 -2.83
N TRP A 137 -23.13 3.53 -3.22
CA TRP A 137 -22.35 4.58 -2.56
C TRP A 137 -23.24 5.63 -1.86
#